data_AF-A0A0F9D6M8-F1
#
_entry.id   AF-A0A0F9D6M8-F1
#
_cell.length_a   1.000
_cell.length_b   1.000
_cell.length_c   1.000
_cell.angle_alpha   90.00
_cell.angle_beta   90.00
_cell.angle_gamma   90.00
#
_symmetry.space_group_name_H-M   'P 1'
#
loop_
_entity.id
_entity.type
_entity.pdbx_description
1 polymer ?
#
loop_
_entity_poly.entity_id
_entity_poly.type
_entity_poly.pdbx_seq_one_letter_code
_entity_poly.pdbx_strand_id
1 'polypeptide(L)'
;MVTDLSAKRLEASKSVPPEALSLFERIAQQYDSEALAKVEVSGRKPPYSYTCGGCFMGLNAEHANALGTKDDIRQCDNCKRILYMGESSE
;
A
#
# COMPACT_ATOMS: atom_id res chain seq x y z
N MET A 1 2.21 -14.70 22.49
CA MET A 1 2.66 -16.02 21.95
C MET A 1 2.74 -15.87 20.44
N VAL A 2 3.86 -16.26 19.83
CA VAL A 2 4.09 -16.06 18.38
C VAL A 2 3.19 -16.95 17.49
N THR A 3 2.76 -18.10 18.02
CA THR A 3 1.90 -19.09 17.34
C THR A 3 0.49 -18.59 17.04
N ASP A 4 -0.11 -17.80 17.94
CA ASP A 4 -1.43 -17.17 17.75
C ASP A 4 -1.41 -16.17 16.57
N LEU A 5 -0.32 -15.42 16.44
CA LEU A 5 -0.16 -14.42 15.40
C LEU A 5 0.03 -15.07 14.01
N SER A 6 0.73 -16.20 13.95
CA SER A 6 0.89 -16.97 12.71
C SER A 6 -0.44 -17.56 12.22
N ALA A 7 -1.28 -18.06 13.12
CA ALA A 7 -2.60 -18.59 12.77
C ALA A 7 -3.51 -17.49 12.20
N LYS A 8 -3.59 -16.34 12.88
CA LYS A 8 -4.34 -15.16 12.41
C LYS A 8 -3.87 -14.67 11.04
N ARG A 9 -2.56 -14.69 10.79
CA ARG A 9 -2.00 -14.32 9.48
C ARG A 9 -2.46 -15.27 8.37
N LEU A 10 -2.46 -16.58 8.64
CA LEU A 10 -2.92 -17.59 7.69
C LEU A 10 -4.42 -17.49 7.41
N GLU A 11 -5.22 -17.16 8.42
CA GLU A 11 -6.66 -16.95 8.23
C GLU A 11 -6.93 -15.69 7.40
N ALA A 12 -6.24 -14.59 7.69
CA ALA A 12 -6.35 -13.35 6.91
C ALA A 12 -5.91 -13.55 5.44
N SER A 13 -4.83 -14.31 5.21
CA SER A 13 -4.32 -14.52 3.85
C SER A 13 -5.26 -15.30 2.94
N LYS A 14 -6.22 -16.08 3.48
CA LYS A 14 -7.21 -16.81 2.69
C LYS A 14 -8.18 -15.91 1.91
N SER A 15 -8.38 -14.68 2.39
CA SER A 15 -9.27 -13.70 1.73
C SER A 15 -8.53 -12.81 0.73
N VAL A 16 -7.21 -12.95 0.61
CA VAL A 16 -6.37 -12.12 -0.26
C VAL A 16 -6.07 -12.87 -1.56
N PRO A 17 -6.18 -12.21 -2.73
CA PRO A 17 -5.81 -12.83 -4.00
C PRO A 17 -4.35 -13.33 -3.98
N PRO A 18 -4.05 -14.52 -4.54
CA PRO A 18 -2.72 -15.13 -4.46
C PRO A 18 -1.64 -14.27 -5.14
N GLU A 19 -1.99 -13.54 -6.20
CA GLU A 19 -1.08 -12.61 -6.88
C GLU A 19 -0.74 -11.41 -5.98
N ALA A 20 -1.73 -10.86 -5.28
CA ALA A 20 -1.55 -9.77 -4.33
C ALA A 20 -0.66 -10.19 -3.14
N LEU A 21 -0.92 -11.38 -2.61
CA LEU A 21 -0.16 -11.93 -1.50
C LEU A 21 1.30 -12.19 -1.88
N SER A 22 1.53 -12.80 -3.04
CA SER A 22 2.88 -13.07 -3.56
C SER A 22 3.69 -11.77 -3.76
N LEU A 23 3.03 -10.72 -4.24
CA LEU A 23 3.67 -9.41 -4.38
C LEU A 23 4.01 -8.80 -3.01
N PHE A 24 3.08 -8.85 -2.06
CA PHE A 24 3.30 -8.38 -0.70
C PHE A 24 4.49 -9.09 -0.05
N GLU A 25 4.55 -10.42 -0.13
CA GLU A 25 5.64 -11.21 0.46
C GLU A 25 7.00 -10.86 -0.14
N ARG A 26 7.06 -10.68 -1.47
CA ARG A 26 8.29 -10.26 -2.16
C ARG A 26 8.81 -8.91 -1.66
N ILE A 27 7.92 -7.93 -1.48
CA ILE A 27 8.32 -6.60 -1.01
C ILE A 27 8.66 -6.65 0.49
N ALA A 28 7.91 -7.41 1.28
CA ALA A 28 8.14 -7.60 2.71
C ALA A 28 9.52 -8.21 2.99
N GLN A 29 9.98 -9.15 2.16
CA GLN A 29 11.33 -9.70 2.25
C GLN A 29 12.42 -8.64 1.99
N GLN A 30 12.15 -7.64 1.15
CA GLN A 30 13.11 -6.60 0.79
C GLN A 30 13.14 -5.43 1.80
N TYR A 31 12.02 -5.12 2.43
CA TYR A 31 11.83 -3.94 3.29
C TYR A 31 11.50 -4.28 4.75
N ASP A 32 12.07 -5.36 5.30
CA ASP A 32 11.88 -5.78 6.71
C ASP A 32 10.40 -5.78 7.15
N SER A 33 9.54 -6.41 6.35
CA SER A 33 8.08 -6.49 6.56
C SER A 33 7.27 -5.22 6.26
N GLU A 34 7.88 -4.12 5.80
CA GLU A 34 7.17 -2.90 5.37
C GLU A 34 6.83 -2.92 3.87
N ALA A 35 5.88 -3.77 3.47
CA ALA A 35 5.46 -3.91 2.07
C ALA A 35 4.41 -2.89 1.62
N LEU A 36 3.67 -2.31 2.55
CA LEU A 36 2.60 -1.33 2.28
C LEU A 36 3.06 0.09 2.59
N ALA A 37 2.61 1.05 1.79
CA ALA A 37 2.85 2.47 2.03
C ALA A 37 1.58 3.28 1.79
N LYS A 38 1.23 4.14 2.74
CA LYS A 38 0.09 5.05 2.62
C LYS A 38 0.40 6.14 1.60
N VAL A 39 -0.57 6.50 0.77
CA VAL A 39 -0.48 7.72 -0.05
C VAL A 39 -0.89 8.91 0.80
N GLU A 40 0.07 9.80 1.07
CA GLU A 40 -0.17 11.04 1.78
C GLU A 40 -0.57 12.13 0.79
N VAL A 41 -1.73 12.74 0.99
CA VAL A 41 -2.26 13.82 0.14
C VAL A 41 -2.10 15.14 0.88
N SER A 42 -1.44 16.11 0.23
CA SER A 42 -1.17 17.42 0.78
C SER A 42 -1.69 18.52 -0.14
N GLY A 43 -2.15 19.63 0.45
CA GLY A 43 -2.68 20.79 -0.26
C GLY A 43 -4.16 21.03 0.04
N ARG A 44 -4.54 22.31 0.18
CA ARG A 44 -5.94 22.71 0.46
C ARG A 44 -6.78 22.93 -0.81
N LYS A 45 -6.12 23.08 -1.96
CA LYS A 45 -6.72 23.34 -3.26
C LYS A 45 -5.92 22.60 -4.34
N PRO A 46 -6.57 22.15 -5.42
CA PRO A 46 -5.88 21.52 -6.53
C PRO A 46 -4.88 22.50 -7.21
N PRO A 47 -3.74 21.99 -7.73
CA PRO A 47 -3.35 20.58 -7.74
C PRO A 47 -2.85 20.09 -6.37
N TYR A 48 -3.33 18.90 -5.96
CA TYR A 48 -2.86 18.23 -4.75
C TYR A 48 -1.46 17.65 -4.97
N SER A 49 -0.67 17.59 -3.91
CA SER A 49 0.60 16.87 -3.88
C SER A 49 0.41 15.50 -3.25
N TYR A 50 0.87 14.46 -3.93
CA TYR A 50 0.80 13.09 -3.46
C TYR A 50 2.21 12.64 -3.09
N THR A 51 2.34 12.00 -1.94
CA THR A 51 3.64 11.55 -1.42
C THR A 51 3.52 10.11 -0.94
N CYS A 52 4.53 9.28 -1.24
CA CYS A 52 4.59 7.92 -0.71
C CYS A 52 5.01 7.97 0.76
N GLY A 53 4.18 7.46 1.67
CA GLY A 53 4.49 7.41 3.11
C GLY A 53 5.65 6.49 3.49
N GLY A 54 6.15 5.65 2.56
CA GLY A 54 7.27 4.75 2.82
C GLY A 54 8.64 5.30 2.41
N CYS A 55 8.73 6.05 1.30
CA CYS A 55 10.00 6.63 0.82
C CYS A 55 10.00 8.16 0.76
N PHE A 56 8.88 8.79 1.12
CA PHE A 56 8.68 10.24 1.14
C PHE A 56 8.90 10.93 -0.22
N MET A 57 8.96 10.17 -1.30
CA MET A 57 9.04 10.74 -2.66
C MET A 57 7.67 11.10 -3.19
N GLY A 58 7.63 12.13 -4.04
CA GLY A 58 6.44 12.53 -4.76
C GLY A 58 5.90 11.40 -5.64
N LEU A 59 4.58 11.28 -5.67
CA LEU A 59 3.82 10.36 -6.49
C LEU A 59 3.05 11.14 -7.57
N ASN A 60 2.87 10.52 -8.72
CA ASN A 60 1.96 11.03 -9.74
C ASN A 60 0.50 10.90 -9.26
N ALA A 61 -0.34 11.91 -9.56
CA ALA A 61 -1.77 11.89 -9.32
C ALA A 61 -2.48 10.68 -9.94
N GLU A 62 -1.94 10.09 -11.00
CA GLU A 62 -2.44 8.84 -11.59
C GLU A 62 -2.48 7.66 -10.61
N HIS A 63 -1.52 7.58 -9.66
CA HIS A 63 -1.56 6.55 -8.62
C HIS A 63 -2.77 6.75 -7.71
N ALA A 64 -3.02 8.00 -7.31
CA ALA A 64 -4.15 8.33 -6.47
C ALA A 64 -5.49 8.10 -7.20
N ASN A 65 -5.62 8.60 -8.43
CA ASN A 65 -6.84 8.43 -9.22
C ASN A 65 -7.16 6.95 -9.49
N ALA A 66 -6.13 6.13 -9.75
CA ALA A 66 -6.32 4.70 -9.98
C ALA A 66 -6.83 3.99 -8.73
N LEU A 67 -6.24 4.25 -7.56
CA LEU A 67 -6.67 3.65 -6.29
C LEU A 67 -8.11 4.01 -5.89
N GLY A 68 -8.60 5.19 -6.32
CA GLY A 68 -9.98 5.61 -6.05
C GLY A 68 -11.04 5.09 -7.03
N THR A 69 -10.64 4.51 -8.17
CA THR A 69 -11.57 4.13 -9.26
C THR A 69 -11.44 2.69 -9.72
N LYS A 70 -10.29 2.05 -9.49
CA LYS A 70 -10.00 0.67 -9.87
C LYS A 70 -9.51 -0.10 -8.66
N ASP A 71 -9.98 -1.34 -8.54
CA ASP A 71 -9.48 -2.34 -7.61
C ASP A 71 -8.15 -2.93 -8.12
N ASP A 72 -7.19 -2.05 -8.45
CA ASP A 72 -5.90 -2.41 -9.03
C ASP A 72 -4.76 -2.14 -8.04
N ILE A 73 -3.83 -3.08 -7.93
CA ILE A 73 -2.70 -2.99 -7.00
C ILE A 73 -1.64 -2.06 -7.58
N ARG A 74 -1.56 -0.84 -7.04
CA ARG A 74 -0.53 0.12 -7.41
C ARG A 74 0.71 0.00 -6.55
N GLN A 75 1.88 0.19 -7.16
CA GLN A 75 3.18 0.22 -6.50
C GLN A 75 3.81 1.61 -6.63
N CYS A 76 4.55 2.02 -5.62
CA CYS A 76 5.38 3.23 -5.72
C CYS A 76 6.45 3.06 -6.81
N ASP A 77 6.60 4.05 -7.70
CA ASP A 77 7.63 3.98 -8.76
C ASP A 77 9.05 3.87 -8.21
N ASN A 78 9.30 4.46 -7.04
CA ASN A 78 10.61 4.57 -6.40
C ASN A 78 10.96 3.39 -5.49
N CYS A 79 10.07 3.01 -4.56
CA CYS A 79 10.34 1.94 -3.59
C CYS A 79 9.57 0.64 -3.83
N LYS A 80 8.72 0.58 -4.86
CA LYS A 80 7.88 -0.59 -5.21
C LYS A 80 6.91 -1.07 -4.14
N ARG A 81 6.83 -0.43 -2.98
CA ARG A 81 5.82 -0.71 -1.96
C ARG A 81 4.41 -0.54 -2.52
N ILE A 82 3.50 -1.41 -2.09
CA ILE A 82 2.10 -1.36 -2.48
C ILE A 82 1.47 -0.11 -1.86
N LEU A 83 0.87 0.71 -2.70
CA LEU A 83 0.24 1.96 -2.29
C LEU A 83 -1.21 1.68 -1.87
N TYR A 84 -1.62 2.30 -0.77
CA TYR A 84 -3.02 2.32 -0.36
C TYR A 84 -3.43 3.73 0.05
N MET A 85 -4.69 4.05 -0.14
CA MET A 85 -5.29 5.23 0.50
C MET A 85 -5.82 4.80 1.86
N GLY A 86 -5.47 5.55 2.90
CA GLY A 86 -6.13 5.37 4.19
C GLY A 86 -7.62 5.64 4.03
N GLU A 87 -8.43 4.89 4.77
CA GLU A 87 -9.85 5.19 4.93
C GLU A 87 -9.93 6.65 5.41
N SER A 88 -10.63 7.51 4.66
CA SER A 88 -11.08 8.78 5.20
C SER A 88 -12.10 8.46 6.28
N SER A 89 -11.63 8.12 7.48
CA SER A 89 -12.47 7.96 8.65
C SER A 89 -12.74 9.35 9.20
N GLU A 90 -13.68 10.05 8.56
CA GLU A 90 -14.44 11.22 9.02
C GLU A 90 -15.77 11.30 8.25
#